data_AF-A0A235HZ58-F1
#
_entry.id   AF-A0A235HZ58-F1
#
_cell.length_a   1.000
_cell.length_b   1.000
_cell.length_c   1.000
_cell.angle_alpha   90.00
_cell.angle_beta   90.00
_cell.angle_gamma   90.00
#
_symmetry.space_group_name_H-M   'P 1'
#
loop_
_entity.id
_entity.type
_entity.pdbx_description
1 polymer ?
#
loop_
_entity_poly.entity_id
_entity_poly.type
_entity_poly.pdbx_seq_one_letter_code
_entity_poly.pdbx_strand_id
1 'polypeptide(L)'
;MSSLVNKKLAVKEDFRLSQKGIDWLEEWNTEAEIASSISQIAQKVVEILVNVPGMAQAHSRDFRRATPIFTLKDGTVIKIFINPANVKHIFLADNNNKMLFGGYVGWIHTKGLNQAIEKIKHSLTSTS
;
A
#
# COMPACT_ATOMS: atom_id res chain seq x y z
N MET A 1 23.88 8.99 2.61
CA MET A 1 23.78 8.01 3.72
C MET A 1 22.64 7.05 3.41
N SER A 2 22.90 6.03 2.59
CA SER A 2 21.91 5.03 2.09
C SER A 2 22.57 3.65 2.10
N SER A 3 22.87 3.14 3.31
CA SER A 3 23.74 1.95 3.45
C SER A 3 23.08 0.78 4.17
N LEU A 4 22.19 1.04 5.15
CA LEU A 4 21.63 -0.04 5.97
C LEU A 4 20.49 -0.79 5.28
N VAL A 5 19.63 -0.10 4.51
CA VAL A 5 18.55 -0.74 3.73
C VAL A 5 19.14 -1.65 2.64
N ASN A 6 20.17 -1.18 1.94
CA ASN A 6 20.78 -1.91 0.83
C ASN A 6 21.51 -3.20 1.25
N LYS A 7 22.02 -3.27 2.49
CA LYS A 7 22.90 -4.36 2.92
C LYS A 7 22.17 -5.59 3.45
N LYS A 8 20.88 -5.50 3.79
CA LYS A 8 20.10 -6.63 4.35
C LYS A 8 19.33 -7.44 3.28
N LEU A 9 19.38 -7.03 2.01
CA LEU A 9 18.55 -7.53 0.90
C LEU A 9 19.24 -8.58 -0.01
N ALA A 10 20.18 -9.36 0.53
CA ALA A 10 21.00 -10.29 -0.24
C ALA A 10 20.81 -11.76 0.21
N VAL A 11 19.59 -12.29 0.06
CA VAL A 11 19.33 -13.75 0.01
C VAL A 11 18.20 -13.99 -1.01
N LYS A 12 18.42 -14.87 -2.00
CA LYS A 12 17.47 -15.42 -3.02
C LYS A 12 16.44 -14.47 -3.65
N GLU A 13 16.79 -13.81 -4.77
CA GLU A 13 15.90 -12.96 -5.63
C GLU A 13 14.61 -12.47 -4.94
N ASP A 14 14.81 -11.80 -3.81
CA ASP A 14 13.74 -11.26 -2.99
C ASP A 14 13.14 -10.05 -3.70
N PHE A 15 11.82 -9.97 -3.72
CA PHE A 15 11.09 -8.78 -4.18
C PHE A 15 11.70 -7.52 -3.55
N ARG A 16 12.03 -6.53 -4.38
CA ARG A 16 12.55 -5.22 -3.95
C ARG A 16 11.55 -4.13 -4.30
N LEU A 17 11.23 -3.30 -3.31
CA LEU A 17 10.50 -2.05 -3.53
C LEU A 17 11.28 -1.15 -4.49
N SER A 18 10.55 -0.52 -5.41
CA SER A 18 11.10 0.58 -6.20
C SER A 18 11.38 1.79 -5.31
N GLN A 19 12.22 2.73 -5.77
CA GLN A 19 12.41 4.00 -5.05
C GLN A 19 11.07 4.73 -4.85
N LYS A 20 10.20 4.70 -5.87
CA LYS A 20 8.85 5.26 -5.76
C LYS A 20 8.04 4.58 -4.65
N GLY A 21 8.11 3.26 -4.51
CA GLY A 21 7.45 2.54 -3.43
C GLY A 21 7.99 2.94 -2.04
N ILE A 22 9.30 3.15 -1.94
CA ILE A 22 9.95 3.63 -0.71
C ILE A 22 9.47 5.05 -0.37
N ASP A 23 9.55 5.98 -1.31
CA ASP A 23 9.15 7.39 -1.12
C ASP A 23 7.69 7.48 -0.61
N TRP A 24 6.81 6.62 -1.12
CA TRP A 24 5.41 6.56 -0.70
C TRP A 24 5.20 6.02 0.71
N LEU A 25 6.05 5.08 1.14
CA LEU A 25 6.02 4.53 2.49
C LEU A 25 6.61 5.52 3.51
N GLU A 26 7.66 6.25 3.13
CA GLU A 26 8.33 7.22 4.01
C GLU A 26 7.42 8.38 4.43
N GLU A 27 6.34 8.65 3.68
CA GLU A 27 5.32 9.63 4.06
C GLU A 27 4.65 9.31 5.42
N TRP A 28 4.47 8.02 5.73
CA TRP A 28 3.68 7.58 6.90
C TRP A 28 4.47 6.68 7.85
N ASN A 29 5.71 6.33 7.50
CA ASN A 29 6.51 5.35 8.22
C ASN A 29 7.97 5.80 8.27
N THR A 30 8.66 5.39 9.33
CA THR A 30 10.11 5.59 9.44
C THR A 30 10.87 4.56 8.60
N GLU A 31 12.12 4.86 8.23
CA GLU A 31 13.00 3.90 7.54
C GLU A 31 13.11 2.56 8.28
N ALA A 32 13.16 2.61 9.63
CA ALA A 32 13.24 1.43 10.47
C ALA A 32 11.98 0.57 10.36
N GLU A 33 10.80 1.19 10.33
CA GLU A 33 9.52 0.48 10.16
C GLU A 33 9.42 -0.15 8.77
N ILE A 34 9.84 0.57 7.72
CA ILE A 34 9.89 0.04 6.34
C ILE A 34 10.81 -1.19 6.27
N ALA A 35 11.98 -1.12 6.88
CA ALA A 35 12.98 -2.18 6.80
C ALA A 35 12.69 -3.40 7.69
N SER A 36 11.86 -3.27 8.72
CA SER A 36 11.70 -4.31 9.76
C SER A 36 10.28 -4.74 10.06
N SER A 37 9.30 -3.85 9.87
CA SER A 37 7.93 -4.04 10.38
C SER A 37 6.90 -4.15 9.25
N ILE A 38 7.12 -3.44 8.13
CA ILE A 38 6.27 -3.57 6.95
C ILE A 38 6.63 -4.87 6.23
N SER A 39 5.68 -5.81 6.20
CA SER A 39 5.87 -7.12 5.58
C SER A 39 6.11 -7.03 4.07
N GLN A 40 6.78 -8.04 3.50
CA GLN A 40 6.94 -8.13 2.04
C GLN A 40 5.59 -8.15 1.28
N ILE A 41 4.51 -8.65 1.89
CA ILE A 41 3.18 -8.65 1.27
C ILE A 41 2.64 -7.22 1.18
N ALA A 42 2.71 -6.45 2.27
CA ALA A 42 2.34 -5.04 2.27
C ALA A 42 3.18 -4.23 1.28
N GLN A 43 4.49 -4.48 1.23
CA GLN A 43 5.38 -3.82 0.26
C GLN A 43 5.00 -4.14 -1.20
N LYS A 44 4.65 -5.40 -1.51
CA LYS A 44 4.14 -5.79 -2.85
C LYS A 44 2.85 -5.07 -3.21
N VAL A 45 1.94 -4.89 -2.24
CA VAL A 45 0.71 -4.13 -2.47
C VAL A 45 1.01 -2.67 -2.76
N VAL A 46 1.90 -2.03 -2.00
CA VAL A 46 2.33 -0.65 -2.28
C VAL A 46 2.89 -0.55 -3.69
N GLU A 47 3.79 -1.45 -4.09
CA GLU A 47 4.38 -1.44 -5.43
C GLU A 47 3.30 -1.59 -6.54
N ILE A 48 2.28 -2.42 -6.32
CA ILE A 48 1.14 -2.53 -7.26
C ILE A 48 0.37 -1.20 -7.34
N LEU A 49 0.10 -0.57 -6.19
CA LEU A 49 -0.72 0.65 -6.11
C LEU A 49 0.00 1.88 -6.66
N VAL A 50 1.27 2.11 -6.30
CA VAL A 50 2.04 3.27 -6.78
C VAL A 50 2.22 3.27 -8.30
N ASN A 51 2.13 2.10 -8.93
CA ASN A 51 2.22 1.95 -10.38
C ASN A 51 0.88 2.11 -11.11
N VAL A 52 -0.23 2.35 -10.40
CA VAL A 52 -1.50 2.75 -11.03
C VAL A 52 -1.33 4.17 -11.63
N PRO A 53 -1.66 4.39 -12.92
CA PRO A 53 -1.60 5.71 -13.52
C PRO A 53 -2.44 6.74 -12.75
N GLY A 54 -1.87 7.94 -12.56
CA GLY A 54 -2.51 9.05 -11.84
C GLY A 54 -2.71 8.83 -10.34
N MET A 55 -1.94 7.91 -9.75
CA MET A 55 -1.90 7.70 -8.30
C MET A 55 -1.31 8.93 -7.59
N ALA A 56 -2.05 9.46 -6.61
CA ALA A 56 -1.69 10.62 -5.79
C ALA A 56 -1.90 10.33 -4.30
N GLN A 57 -1.09 10.94 -3.42
CA GLN A 57 -1.12 10.66 -1.99
C GLN A 57 -2.45 11.12 -1.37
N ALA A 58 -3.06 10.26 -0.56
CA ALA A 58 -4.28 10.58 0.18
C ALA A 58 -3.95 11.19 1.55
N HIS A 59 -4.82 12.07 2.05
CA HIS A 59 -4.67 12.63 3.38
C HIS A 59 -5.06 11.64 4.49
N SER A 60 -4.32 11.64 5.59
CA SER A 60 -4.62 10.81 6.78
C SER A 60 -6.00 11.06 7.41
N ARG A 61 -6.63 12.20 7.16
CA ARG A 61 -8.01 12.46 7.60
C ARG A 61 -9.02 11.50 6.97
N ASP A 62 -8.77 11.09 5.73
CA ASP A 62 -9.64 10.21 4.97
C ASP A 62 -9.47 8.76 5.43
N PHE A 63 -8.27 8.39 5.94
CA PHE A 63 -8.01 7.10 6.56
C PHE A 63 -8.94 6.80 7.75
N ARG A 64 -9.21 7.82 8.59
CA ARG A 64 -10.14 7.68 9.74
C ARG A 64 -11.57 7.39 9.30
N ARG A 65 -11.93 7.73 8.06
CA ARG A 65 -13.25 7.51 7.46
C ARG A 65 -13.30 6.25 6.60
N ALA A 66 -12.15 5.62 6.36
CA ALA A 66 -12.04 4.48 5.48
C ALA A 66 -12.56 3.20 6.16
N THR A 67 -13.33 2.42 5.42
CA THR A 67 -13.88 1.13 5.86
C THR A 67 -13.04 -0.03 5.31
N PRO A 68 -12.77 -1.09 6.08
CA PRO A 68 -12.11 -2.29 5.58
C PRO A 68 -12.86 -2.91 4.40
N ILE A 69 -12.12 -3.42 3.40
CA ILE A 69 -12.67 -4.19 2.28
C ILE A 69 -12.21 -5.65 2.25
N PHE A 70 -10.97 -5.93 2.66
CA PHE A 70 -10.44 -7.28 2.90
C PHE A 70 -9.10 -7.20 3.65
N THR A 71 -8.67 -8.36 4.17
CA THR A 71 -7.40 -8.53 4.90
C THR A 71 -6.48 -9.45 4.12
N LEU A 72 -5.20 -9.08 4.03
CA LEU A 72 -4.15 -9.85 3.38
C LEU A 72 -3.63 -10.97 4.29
N LYS A 73 -2.85 -11.90 3.71
CA LYS A 73 -2.26 -13.05 4.45
C LYS A 73 -1.36 -12.64 5.63
N ASP A 74 -0.76 -11.46 5.58
CA ASP A 74 0.11 -10.91 6.63
C ASP A 74 -0.67 -10.13 7.71
N GLY A 75 -2.00 -10.04 7.61
CA GLY A 75 -2.83 -9.26 8.51
C GLY A 75 -2.99 -7.79 8.11
N THR A 76 -2.32 -7.32 7.06
CA THR A 76 -2.52 -5.95 6.53
C THR A 76 -3.96 -5.81 6.02
N VAL A 77 -4.63 -4.74 6.44
CA VAL A 77 -6.02 -4.46 6.09
C VAL A 77 -6.07 -3.44 4.95
N ILE A 78 -6.74 -3.79 3.86
CA ILE A 78 -7.05 -2.83 2.79
C ILE A 78 -8.34 -2.11 3.16
N LYS A 79 -8.31 -0.78 3.14
CA LYS A 79 -9.45 0.08 3.48
C LYS A 79 -9.78 1.01 2.32
N ILE A 80 -11.05 1.35 2.15
CA ILE A 80 -11.54 2.28 1.14
C ILE A 80 -12.30 3.44 1.78
N PHE A 81 -12.10 4.64 1.27
CA PHE A 81 -12.99 5.78 1.49
C PHE A 81 -13.42 6.33 0.14
N ILE A 82 -14.71 6.62 -0.02
CA ILE A 82 -15.24 7.30 -1.20
C ILE A 82 -15.65 8.70 -0.75
N ASN A 83 -15.02 9.72 -1.33
CA ASN A 83 -15.32 11.10 -0.97
C ASN A 83 -16.64 11.56 -1.62
N PRO A 84 -17.17 12.75 -1.25
CA PRO A 84 -18.42 13.27 -1.85
C PRO A 84 -18.39 13.46 -3.37
N ALA A 85 -17.21 13.59 -3.97
CA ALA A 85 -17.02 13.65 -5.42
C ALA A 85 -16.91 12.24 -6.06
N ASN A 86 -17.25 11.19 -5.34
CA ASN A 86 -17.19 9.79 -5.78
C ASN A 86 -15.78 9.34 -6.23
N VAL A 87 -14.74 9.96 -5.67
CA VAL A 87 -13.35 9.55 -5.88
C VAL A 87 -12.98 8.51 -4.84
N LYS A 88 -12.36 7.41 -5.28
CA LYS A 88 -11.93 6.30 -4.42
C LYS A 88 -10.54 6.57 -3.85
N HIS A 89 -10.45 6.54 -2.52
CA HIS A 89 -9.21 6.58 -1.77
C HIS A 89 -8.98 5.18 -1.17
N ILE A 90 -7.76 4.66 -1.32
CA ILE A 90 -7.33 3.36 -0.82
C ILE A 90 -6.23 3.53 0.20
N PHE A 91 -6.32 2.74 1.26
CA PHE A 91 -5.37 2.76 2.36
C PHE A 91 -4.95 1.35 2.73
N LEU A 92 -3.72 1.22 3.24
CA LEU A 92 -3.25 0.03 3.95
C LEU A 92 -3.12 0.39 5.44
N ALA A 93 -3.63 -0.50 6.28
CA ALA A 93 -3.39 -0.45 7.72
C ALA A 93 -2.67 -1.72 8.18
N ASP A 94 -1.77 -1.60 9.14
CA ASP A 94 -1.22 -2.77 9.83
C ASP A 94 -2.25 -3.42 10.78
N ASN A 95 -1.83 -4.48 11.46
CA ASN A 95 -2.66 -5.19 12.44
C ASN A 95 -3.05 -4.35 13.67
N ASN A 96 -2.36 -3.24 13.93
CA ASN A 96 -2.67 -2.27 14.99
C ASN A 96 -3.51 -1.09 14.47
N ASN A 97 -4.01 -1.17 13.23
CA ASN A 97 -4.74 -0.10 12.55
C ASN A 97 -3.92 1.21 12.41
N LYS A 98 -2.58 1.13 12.41
CA LYS A 98 -1.70 2.21 11.98
C LYS A 98 -1.69 2.27 10.45
N MET A 99 -1.77 3.47 9.90
CA MET A 99 -1.72 3.69 8.45
C MET A 99 -0.30 3.43 7.92
N LEU A 100 -0.20 2.56 6.92
CA LEU A 100 1.05 2.26 6.21
C LEU A 100 1.14 3.01 4.88
N PHE A 101 0.00 3.19 4.19
CA PHE A 101 -0.08 3.78 2.87
C PHE A 101 -1.46 4.42 2.68
N GLY A 102 -1.53 5.50 1.88
CA GLY A 102 -2.78 6.08 1.41
C GLY A 102 -2.64 6.74 0.06
N GLY A 103 -3.50 6.38 -0.89
CA GLY A 103 -3.49 6.93 -2.24
C GLY A 103 -4.87 6.97 -2.87
N TYR A 104 -5.03 7.79 -3.91
CA TYR A 104 -6.25 7.89 -4.70
C TYR A 104 -5.91 8.14 -6.17
N VAL A 105 -6.90 7.95 -7.04
CA VAL A 105 -6.79 8.31 -8.45
C VAL A 105 -8.00 9.12 -8.88
N GLY A 106 -7.84 10.00 -9.87
CA GLY A 106 -8.96 10.68 -10.52
C GLY A 106 -9.88 9.71 -11.29
N TRP A 107 -11.06 10.19 -11.69
CA TRP A 107 -12.08 9.35 -12.37
C TRP A 107 -11.54 8.58 -13.58
N ILE A 108 -10.70 9.22 -14.40
CA ILE A 108 -10.14 8.61 -15.62
C ILE A 108 -9.32 7.34 -15.36
N HIS A 109 -8.79 7.16 -14.15
CA HIS A 109 -7.95 6.03 -13.76
C HIS A 109 -8.64 5.07 -12.79
N THR A 110 -9.91 5.31 -12.44
CA THR A 110 -10.68 4.49 -11.49
C THR A 110 -10.74 3.02 -11.92
N LYS A 111 -10.84 2.75 -13.23
CA LYS A 111 -10.79 1.38 -13.76
C LYS A 111 -9.47 0.68 -13.44
N GLY A 112 -8.34 1.37 -13.61
CA GLY A 112 -7.01 0.84 -13.30
C GLY A 112 -6.83 0.56 -11.82
N LEU A 113 -7.32 1.46 -10.95
CA LEU A 113 -7.30 1.23 -9.50
C LEU A 113 -8.14 -0.01 -9.11
N ASN A 114 -9.35 -0.16 -9.66
CA ASN A 114 -10.17 -1.34 -9.39
C ASN A 114 -9.47 -2.64 -9.83
N GLN A 115 -8.83 -2.64 -11.01
CA GLN A 115 -8.07 -3.80 -11.48
C GLN A 115 -6.89 -4.14 -10.56
N ALA A 116 -6.18 -3.13 -10.05
CA ALA A 116 -5.11 -3.32 -9.09
C ALA A 116 -5.62 -3.95 -7.80
N ILE A 117 -6.74 -3.46 -7.25
CA ILE A 117 -7.37 -3.99 -6.03
C ILE A 117 -7.78 -5.46 -6.22
N GLU A 118 -8.43 -5.80 -7.34
CA GLU A 118 -8.83 -7.18 -7.62
C GLU A 118 -7.62 -8.11 -7.78
N LYS A 119 -6.55 -7.64 -8.44
CA LYS A 119 -5.28 -8.38 -8.52
C LYS A 119 -4.69 -8.64 -7.13
N ILE A 120 -4.65 -7.61 -6.28
CA ILE A 120 -4.16 -7.73 -4.90
C ILE A 120 -5.00 -8.76 -4.14
N LYS A 121 -6.33 -8.66 -4.21
CA LYS A 121 -7.26 -9.58 -3.57
C LYS A 121 -6.99 -11.02 -4.01
N HIS A 122 -6.96 -11.27 -5.32
CA HIS A 122 -6.77 -12.61 -5.85
C HIS A 122 -5.39 -13.23 -5.51
N SER A 123 -4.34 -12.42 -5.48
CA SER A 123 -2.96 -12.93 -5.32
C SER A 123 -2.47 -12.99 -3.87
N LEU A 124 -3.01 -12.16 -2.98
CA LEU A 124 -2.39 -11.87 -1.68
C LEU A 124 -3.32 -12.06 -0.47
N THR A 125 -4.57 -12.49 -0.68
CA THR A 125 -5.43 -12.98 0.42
C THR A 125 -5.28 -14.50 0.58
N SER A 126 -5.55 -15.02 1.77
CA SER A 126 -5.68 -16.46 1.97
C SER A 126 -6.83 -16.98 1.11
N THR A 127 -6.56 -17.93 0.21
CA THR A 127 -7.61 -18.77 -0.36
C THR A 127 -8.11 -19.65 0.79
N SER A 128 -9.38 -19.53 1.16
CA SER A 128 -10.03 -20.55 1.99
C SER A 128 -10.24 -21.81 1.18
#